data_AF-A0A8T4W978-F1
#
_entry.id   AF-A0A8T4W978-F1
#
_cell.length_a   1.000
_cell.length_b   1.000
_cell.length_c   1.000
_cell.angle_alpha   90.00
_cell.angle_beta   90.00
_cell.angle_gamma   90.00
#
_symmetry.space_group_name_H-M   'P 1'
#
loop_
_entity.id
_entity.type
_entity.pdbx_description
1 polymer ?
#
loop_
_entity_poly.entity_id
_entity_poly.type
_entity_poly.pdbx_seq_one_letter_code
_entity_poly.pdbx_strand_id
1 'polypeptide(L)'
;LVPEGNLVEVKYEDFVSDPLPELERIYETLDLPGFANVRKRFHAYMLAQSEIHPRKYSVSTLVKQKISSRWNFAFDAFDYDL
;
A
#
# COMPACT_ATOMS: atom_id res chain seq x y z
N LEU A 1 22.81 1.12 -2.68
CA LEU A 1 21.46 1.60 -3.09
C LEU A 1 20.84 0.53 -3.95
N VAL A 2 19.55 0.27 -3.80
CA VAL A 2 18.82 -0.66 -4.68
C VAL A 2 18.75 -0.02 -6.08
N PRO A 3 18.98 -0.77 -7.17
CA PRO A 3 18.85 -0.23 -8.52
C PRO A 3 17.44 0.31 -8.80
N GLU A 4 17.36 1.34 -9.62
CA GLU A 4 16.08 1.82 -10.16
C GLU A 4 15.37 0.66 -10.90
N GLY A 5 14.05 0.56 -10.74
CA GLY A 5 13.24 -0.53 -11.27
C GLY A 5 13.28 -1.83 -10.46
N ASN A 6 14.08 -1.93 -9.39
CA ASN A 6 14.13 -3.12 -8.52
C ASN A 6 13.43 -2.94 -7.16
N LEU A 7 12.81 -1.79 -6.93
CA LEU A 7 12.05 -1.47 -5.73
C LEU A 7 10.82 -0.65 -6.10
N VAL A 8 9.68 -1.02 -5.51
CA VAL A 8 8.45 -0.23 -5.54
C VAL A 8 7.91 -0.11 -4.13
N GLU A 9 7.67 1.12 -3.69
CA GLU A 9 7.02 1.41 -2.42
C GLU A 9 5.52 1.55 -2.64
N VAL A 10 4.73 0.97 -1.75
CA VAL A 10 3.27 0.89 -1.87
C VAL A 10 2.66 1.33 -0.54
N LYS A 11 1.88 2.40 -0.57
CA LYS A 11 1.12 2.86 0.58
C LYS A 11 -0.09 1.93 0.79
N TYR A 12 -0.29 1.48 2.02
CA TYR A 12 -1.35 0.50 2.30
C TYR A 12 -2.73 1.06 1.96
N GLU A 13 -3.01 2.29 2.38
CA GLU A 13 -4.30 2.97 2.19
C GLU A 13 -4.63 3.16 0.71
N ASP A 14 -3.65 3.57 -0.09
CA ASP A 14 -3.81 3.76 -1.53
C ASP A 14 -4.12 2.42 -2.19
N PHE A 15 -3.35 1.38 -1.85
CA PHE A 15 -3.51 0.04 -2.40
C PHE A 15 -4.87 -0.58 -2.09
N VAL A 16 -5.36 -0.47 -0.84
CA VAL A 16 -6.67 -1.03 -0.49
C VAL A 16 -7.83 -0.22 -1.06
N SER A 17 -7.62 1.06 -1.37
CA SER A 17 -8.66 1.93 -1.95
C SER A 17 -8.88 1.64 -3.44
N ASP A 18 -7.81 1.43 -4.20
CA ASP A 18 -7.87 1.04 -5.62
C ASP A 18 -6.70 0.11 -6.01
N PRO A 19 -6.81 -1.20 -5.77
CA PRO A 19 -5.71 -2.14 -5.96
C PRO A 19 -5.28 -2.33 -7.42
N LEU A 20 -6.18 -2.11 -8.38
CA LEU A 20 -5.90 -2.45 -9.78
C LEU A 20 -4.87 -1.52 -10.42
N PRO A 21 -5.03 -0.18 -10.34
CA PRO A 21 -4.00 0.76 -10.79
C PRO A 21 -2.67 0.59 -10.04
N GLU A 22 -2.70 0.30 -8.73
CA GLU A 22 -1.48 0.07 -7.97
C GLU A 22 -0.74 -1.21 -8.42
N LEU A 23 -1.48 -2.28 -8.72
CA LEU A 23 -0.88 -3.48 -9.31
C LEU A 23 -0.30 -3.22 -10.70
N GLU A 24 -0.96 -2.39 -11.53
CA GLU A 24 -0.43 -1.97 -12.83
C GLU A 24 0.88 -1.20 -12.66
N ARG A 25 0.91 -0.20 -11.77
CA ARG A 25 2.09 0.58 -11.42
C ARG A 25 3.24 -0.28 -10.91
N ILE A 26 2.95 -1.30 -10.09
CA ILE A 26 3.96 -2.27 -9.60
C ILE A 26 4.57 -3.03 -10.77
N TYR A 27 3.74 -3.53 -11.70
CA TYR A 27 4.24 -4.25 -12.88
C TYR A 27 5.08 -3.35 -13.77
N GLU A 28 4.65 -2.12 -14.01
CA GLU A 28 5.39 -1.14 -14.81
C GLU A 28 6.72 -0.75 -14.17
N THR A 29 6.73 -0.46 -12.87
CA THR A 29 7.94 -0.05 -12.13
C THR A 29 8.97 -1.16 -12.10
N LEU A 30 8.53 -2.41 -11.92
CA LEU A 30 9.40 -3.58 -11.85
C LEU A 30 9.72 -4.22 -13.21
N ASP A 31 9.28 -3.60 -14.32
CA ASP A 31 9.38 -4.13 -15.68
C ASP A 31 8.88 -5.59 -15.81
N LEU A 32 7.78 -5.89 -15.13
CA LEU A 32 7.17 -7.22 -15.14
C LEU A 32 6.21 -7.36 -16.33
N PRO A 33 6.40 -8.34 -17.21
CA PRO A 33 5.51 -8.54 -18.34
C PRO A 33 4.19 -9.17 -17.91
N GLY A 34 3.16 -8.99 -18.75
CA GLY A 34 1.94 -9.81 -18.68
C GLY A 34 0.82 -9.28 -17.81
N PHE A 35 0.89 -8.04 -17.29
CA PHE A 35 -0.20 -7.45 -16.50
C PHE A 35 -1.56 -7.53 -17.22
N ALA A 36 -1.61 -7.16 -18.50
CA ALA A 36 -2.84 -7.21 -19.31
C ALA A 36 -3.51 -8.59 -19.33
N ASN A 37 -2.72 -9.67 -19.27
CA ASN A 37 -3.22 -11.05 -19.27
C ASN A 37 -3.83 -11.45 -17.93
N VAL A 38 -3.30 -10.91 -16.83
CA VAL A 38 -3.72 -11.25 -15.46
C VAL A 38 -4.69 -10.24 -14.85
N ARG A 39 -4.85 -9.05 -15.43
CA ARG A 39 -5.74 -7.97 -14.97
C ARG A 39 -7.15 -8.45 -14.65
N LYS A 40 -7.74 -9.27 -15.54
CA LYS A 40 -9.09 -9.83 -15.32
C LYS A 40 -9.16 -10.77 -14.12
N ARG A 41 -8.08 -11.53 -13.85
CA ARG A 41 -8.01 -12.44 -12.69
C ARG A 41 -7.89 -11.66 -11.39
N PHE A 42 -7.07 -10.61 -11.36
CA PHE A 42 -6.99 -9.71 -10.20
C PHE A 42 -8.32 -9.03 -9.91
N HIS A 43 -8.98 -8.48 -10.94
CA HIS A 43 -10.31 -7.89 -10.79
C HIS A 43 -11.33 -8.88 -10.21
N ALA A 44 -11.37 -10.12 -10.72
CA ALA A 44 -12.26 -11.15 -10.21
C ALA A 44 -11.97 -11.51 -8.74
N TYR A 45 -10.68 -11.59 -8.37
CA TYR A 45 -10.27 -11.85 -6.98
C TYR A 45 -10.69 -10.71 -6.04
N MET A 46 -10.55 -9.46 -6.47
CA MET A 46 -10.96 -8.29 -5.69
C MET A 46 -12.48 -8.28 -5.43
N LEU A 47 -13.27 -8.62 -6.45
CA LEU A 47 -14.73 -8.77 -6.30
C LEU A 47 -15.09 -9.88 -5.30
N ALA A 48 -14.34 -10.97 -5.27
CA ALA A 48 -14.55 -12.04 -4.29
C ALA A 48 -14.19 -11.62 -2.85
N GLN A 49 -13.32 -10.61 -2.70
CA GLN A 49 -12.80 -10.13 -1.42
C GLN A 49 -13.54 -8.89 -0.89
N SER A 50 -14.55 -8.38 -1.60
CA SER A 50 -15.21 -7.11 -1.30
C SER A 50 -15.87 -7.03 0.08
N GLU A 51 -16.12 -8.18 0.73
CA GLU A 51 -16.68 -8.24 2.08
C GLU A 51 -15.61 -8.11 3.19
N ILE A 52 -14.32 -8.05 2.86
CA ILE A 52 -13.26 -7.88 3.86
C ILE A 52 -13.10 -6.40 4.19
N HIS A 53 -13.39 -6.06 5.45
CA HIS A 53 -13.31 -4.70 5.94
C HIS A 53 -12.01 -4.51 6.74
N PRO A 54 -11.23 -3.45 6.49
CA PRO A 54 -10.08 -3.11 7.31
C PRO A 54 -10.51 -2.90 8.76
N ARG A 55 -9.74 -3.45 9.70
CA ARG A 55 -10.00 -3.21 11.12
C ARG A 55 -9.64 -1.78 11.47
N LYS A 56 -10.56 -1.07 12.11
CA LYS A 56 -10.30 0.24 12.69
C LYS A 56 -9.74 0.05 14.10
N TYR A 57 -8.56 0.60 14.34
CA TYR A 57 -7.93 0.61 15.65
C TYR A 57 -8.06 2.01 16.26
N SER A 58 -8.45 2.08 17.53
CA SER A 58 -8.38 3.31 18.30
C SER A 58 -7.09 3.34 19.11
N VAL A 59 -6.25 4.34 18.86
CA VAL A 59 -4.99 4.54 19.59
C VAL A 59 -5.18 5.69 20.56
N SER A 60 -4.86 5.47 21.84
CA SER A 60 -4.99 6.51 22.86
C SER A 60 -4.00 7.65 22.64
N THR A 61 -4.34 8.86 23.10
CA THR A 61 -3.49 10.05 22.95
C THR A 61 -2.09 9.85 23.53
N LEU A 62 -1.97 9.17 24.68
CA LEU A 62 -0.69 8.85 25.30
C LEU A 62 0.18 7.96 24.40
N VAL A 63 -0.43 7.00 23.69
CA VAL A 63 0.29 6.12 22.77
C VAL A 63 0.67 6.89 21.50
N LYS A 64 -0.22 7.73 20.95
CA LYS A 64 0.12 8.61 19.82
C LYS A 64 1.31 9.52 20.13
N GLN A 65 1.34 10.14 21.30
CA GLN A 65 2.48 10.97 21.72
C GLN A 65 3.81 10.19 21.77
N LYS A 66 3.78 8.95 22.30
CA LYS A 66 4.96 8.08 22.33
C LYS A 66 5.41 7.66 20.93
N ILE A 67 4.47 7.40 20.03
CA ILE A 67 4.77 7.05 18.63
C ILE A 67 5.40 8.25 17.93
N SER A 68 4.75 9.42 17.94
CA SER A 68 5.30 10.63 17.31
C SER A 68 6.68 10.96 17.86
N SER A 69 6.88 10.96 19.18
CA SER A 69 8.19 11.25 19.78
C SER A 69 9.33 10.31 19.34
N ARG A 70 9.03 9.06 18.93
CA ARG A 70 10.04 8.04 18.64
C ARG A 70 10.14 7.68 17.16
N TRP A 71 9.07 7.88 16.40
CA TRP A 71 8.90 7.37 15.04
C TRP A 71 8.50 8.45 14.03
N ASN A 72 8.40 9.74 14.40
CA ASN A 72 7.99 10.80 13.46
C ASN A 72 8.78 10.77 12.15
N PHE A 73 10.09 10.48 12.23
CA PHE A 73 10.96 10.37 11.06
C PHE A 73 10.43 9.39 9.99
N ALA A 74 9.75 8.32 10.39
CA ALA A 74 9.18 7.35 9.46
C ALA A 74 7.87 7.87 8.84
N PHE A 75 7.04 8.54 9.63
CA PHE A 75 5.84 9.23 9.12
C PHE A 75 6.22 10.29 8.09
N ASP A 76 7.24 11.08 8.39
CA ASP A 76 7.78 12.10 7.47
C ASP A 76 8.40 11.46 6.20
N ALA A 77 9.13 10.35 6.35
CA ALA A 77 9.79 9.67 5.23
C ALA A 77 8.81 8.98 4.27
N PHE A 78 7.68 8.48 4.79
CA PHE A 78 6.72 7.69 4.02
C PHE A 78 5.37 8.41 3.78
N ASP A 79 5.26 9.68 4.18
CA ASP A 79 4.06 10.51 4.03
C ASP A 79 2.80 9.88 4.67
N TYR A 80 2.94 9.48 5.95
CA TYR A 80 1.84 8.96 6.77
C TYR A 80 1.44 9.96 7.86
N ASP A 81 0.14 10.00 8.17
CA ASP A 81 -0.42 10.75 9.29
C ASP A 81 -0.68 9.83 10.51
N LEU A 82 -0.60 10.39 11.73
CA LEU A 82 -0.77 9.66 13.00
C LEU A 82 -2.15 9.80 13.67
#